data_AF-A0A2D6AYV6-F1
#
_entry.id   AF-A0A2D6AYV6-F1
#
_cell.length_a   1.000
_cell.length_b   1.000
_cell.length_c   1.000
_cell.angle_alpha   90.00
_cell.angle_beta   90.00
_cell.angle_gamma   90.00
#
_symmetry.space_group_name_H-M   'P 1'
#
loop_
_entity.id
_entity.type
_entity.pdbx_description
1 polymer ?
#
loop_
_entity_poly.entity_id
_entity_poly.type
_entity_poly.pdbx_seq_one_letter_code
_entity_poly.pdbx_strand_id
1 'polypeptide(L)'
;MKPNSAMKLIRQSAFIASIAALIIFIACKRTIGGIDRDTPPLPSGNQYISLAVATTDGSALPSYTVSITAPDGSTSTESGSEPEFIIDPITSGTYSISISTDAGTHIGQTKEIITNVPADNSADYAVGTDFYLTVKNAPVSIDNAAGGSINVPAMGTGAGGLGSAPTTITIPPGAISGSGSTSISVTPTPSDGTTSTNGMRGVQFHFEPDGLTFNTPITIEMPLGLPQSAVSNGAQVVFEYEDGETQPVNLSANGQTGTTQISHFSTWTIVLDIVLSVTNSTRSQSFTSTCGDGLDETFTFSGTYGPIFSSIFQIPTQYQTVTISGTVVKEPIAFFTLTGRTTAFTVNYTLETSSGSVLEQRSNIPFCSECYSVTYTSTECHDSGG
;
A
#
# COMPACT_ATOMS: atom_id res chain seq x y z
N MET A 1 -32.73 51.68 87.22
CA MET A 1 -32.15 50.35 86.94
C MET A 1 -31.08 50.51 85.88
N LYS A 2 -29.79 50.35 86.24
CA LYS A 2 -28.68 50.43 85.28
C LYS A 2 -28.60 49.10 84.51
N PRO A 3 -28.56 49.11 83.16
CA PRO A 3 -28.40 47.89 82.39
C PRO A 3 -27.02 47.28 82.66
N ASN A 4 -27.02 45.98 82.94
CA ASN A 4 -25.87 45.21 83.38
C ASN A 4 -24.84 45.09 82.23
N SER A 5 -23.64 45.65 82.42
CA SER A 5 -22.61 45.79 81.38
C SER A 5 -22.15 44.44 80.80
N ALA A 6 -22.27 43.36 81.58
CA ALA A 6 -21.93 42.00 81.16
C ALA A 6 -22.81 41.47 80.00
N MET A 7 -24.06 41.93 79.88
CA MET A 7 -24.97 41.47 78.82
C MET A 7 -24.70 42.11 77.46
N LYS A 8 -24.02 43.27 77.42
CA LYS A 8 -23.62 43.92 76.15
C LYS A 8 -22.42 43.20 75.50
N LEU A 9 -21.46 42.74 76.30
CA LEU A 9 -20.27 42.04 75.81
C LEU A 9 -20.59 40.67 75.20
N ILE A 10 -21.55 39.93 75.78
CA ILE A 10 -21.98 38.61 75.27
C ILE A 10 -22.76 38.75 73.94
N ARG A 11 -23.57 39.80 73.79
CA ARG A 11 -24.31 40.05 72.53
C ARG A 11 -23.39 40.52 71.39
N GLN A 12 -22.35 41.31 71.69
CA GLN A 12 -21.38 41.72 70.66
C GLN A 12 -20.49 40.57 70.19
N SER A 13 -20.08 39.67 71.10
CA SER A 13 -19.26 38.50 70.74
C SER A 13 -20.04 37.44 69.95
N ALA A 14 -21.33 37.23 70.26
CA ALA A 14 -22.20 36.36 69.47
C ALA A 14 -22.47 36.91 68.04
N PHE A 15 -22.54 38.24 67.88
CA PHE A 15 -22.73 38.89 66.57
C PHE A 15 -21.46 38.83 65.71
N ILE A 16 -20.28 38.98 66.31
CA ILE A 16 -19.00 38.85 65.60
C ILE A 16 -18.74 37.40 65.18
N ALA A 17 -19.06 36.43 66.04
CA ALA A 17 -18.93 35.00 65.70
C ALA A 17 -19.87 34.57 64.57
N SER A 18 -21.09 35.12 64.51
CA SER A 18 -22.05 34.83 63.44
C SER A 18 -21.71 35.52 62.11
N ILE A 19 -21.13 36.74 62.14
CA ILE A 19 -20.59 37.38 60.93
C ILE A 19 -19.34 36.66 60.42
N ALA A 20 -18.44 36.21 61.31
CA ALA A 20 -17.28 35.42 60.91
C ALA A 20 -17.68 34.08 60.29
N ALA A 21 -18.68 33.38 60.85
CA ALA A 21 -19.23 32.17 60.26
C ALA A 21 -19.89 32.42 58.89
N LEU A 22 -20.63 33.53 58.73
CA LEU A 22 -21.25 33.91 57.46
C LEU A 22 -20.22 34.25 56.38
N ILE A 23 -19.11 34.92 56.75
CA ILE A 23 -18.00 35.23 55.82
C ILE A 23 -17.27 33.94 55.40
N ILE A 24 -17.09 32.97 56.31
CA ILE A 24 -16.52 31.66 55.99
C ILE A 24 -17.44 30.88 55.04
N PHE A 25 -18.77 30.89 55.25
CA PHE A 25 -19.73 30.25 54.35
C PHE A 25 -19.85 30.93 52.98
N ILE A 26 -19.70 32.26 52.89
CA ILE A 26 -19.70 32.98 51.60
C ILE A 26 -18.37 32.81 50.87
N ALA A 27 -17.24 32.70 51.59
CA ALA A 27 -15.93 32.43 51.00
C ALA A 27 -15.82 31.01 50.41
N CYS A 28 -16.56 30.03 50.94
CA CYS A 28 -16.62 28.67 50.38
C CYS A 28 -17.61 28.50 49.22
N LYS A 29 -18.36 29.54 48.83
CA LYS A 29 -19.26 29.51 47.65
C LYS A 29 -18.71 30.20 46.41
N ARG A 30 -17.46 30.65 46.43
CA ARG A 30 -16.77 30.95 45.18
C ARG A 30 -16.45 29.61 44.53
N THR A 31 -17.25 29.22 43.54
CA THR A 31 -16.86 28.25 42.53
C THR A 31 -15.48 28.70 42.04
N ILE A 32 -14.43 28.00 42.46
CA ILE A 32 -13.13 28.13 41.83
C ILE A 32 -13.40 27.67 40.40
N GLY A 33 -13.37 28.59 39.43
CA GLY A 33 -13.46 28.18 38.03
C GLY A 33 -12.39 27.12 37.78
N GLY A 34 -12.73 26.07 37.05
CA GLY A 34 -11.76 25.03 36.67
C GLY A 34 -10.46 25.67 36.18
N ILE A 35 -9.33 25.15 36.62
CA ILE A 35 -8.03 25.64 36.15
C ILE A 35 -7.92 25.22 34.68
N ASP A 36 -8.16 26.16 33.75
CA ASP A 36 -7.86 25.96 32.33
C ASP A 36 -6.34 25.83 32.15
N ARG A 37 -5.91 24.74 31.50
CA ARG A 37 -4.49 24.41 31.27
C ARG A 37 -4.24 24.39 29.75
N ASP A 38 -3.25 25.16 29.26
CA ASP A 38 -2.89 25.29 27.84
C ASP A 38 -2.15 24.07 27.25
N THR A 39 -2.18 23.91 25.91
CA THR A 39 -1.51 22.83 25.15
C THR A 39 -0.31 23.36 24.31
N PRO A 40 0.91 22.80 24.39
CA PRO A 40 2.12 23.33 23.70
C PRO A 40 2.30 22.89 22.22
N PRO A 41 3.07 23.64 21.38
CA PRO A 41 3.30 23.35 19.95
C PRO A 41 4.43 22.33 19.64
N LEU A 42 4.41 21.75 18.43
CA LEU A 42 5.27 20.64 17.98
C LEU A 42 6.38 21.07 16.97
N PRO A 43 7.54 20.37 16.91
CA PRO A 43 8.68 20.66 16.01
C PRO A 43 8.48 20.18 14.56
N SER A 44 9.30 20.69 13.62
CA SER A 44 9.30 20.27 12.19
C SER A 44 9.64 18.79 11.98
N GLY A 45 8.95 18.14 11.03
CA GLY A 45 9.21 16.75 10.63
C GLY A 45 10.04 16.63 9.34
N ASN A 46 10.55 15.43 9.06
CA ASN A 46 11.32 15.02 7.90
C ASN A 46 10.41 14.52 6.78
N GLN A 47 10.64 14.96 5.53
CA GLN A 47 9.77 14.62 4.41
C GLN A 47 10.57 14.15 3.18
N TYR A 48 10.41 12.90 2.76
CA TYR A 48 11.20 12.32 1.65
C TYR A 48 10.49 11.15 0.93
N ILE A 49 10.97 10.81 -0.26
CA ILE A 49 10.67 9.52 -0.90
C ILE A 49 11.90 8.61 -0.77
N SER A 50 11.72 7.37 -0.32
CA SER A 50 12.77 6.34 -0.31
C SER A 50 12.54 5.32 -1.42
N LEU A 51 13.57 5.10 -2.24
CA LEU A 51 13.56 4.11 -3.31
C LEU A 51 14.50 2.97 -2.89
N ALA A 52 13.95 1.81 -2.58
CA ALA A 52 14.78 0.62 -2.40
C ALA A 52 15.06 0.01 -3.77
N VAL A 53 16.31 -0.30 -4.08
CA VAL A 53 16.73 -0.87 -5.37
C VAL A 53 17.40 -2.21 -5.13
N ALA A 54 16.89 -3.24 -5.79
CA ALA A 54 17.40 -4.60 -5.69
C ALA A 54 17.46 -5.26 -7.06
N THR A 55 18.18 -6.37 -7.16
CA THR A 55 18.11 -7.28 -8.30
C THR A 55 17.04 -8.34 -8.05
N THR A 56 16.33 -8.79 -9.09
CA THR A 56 15.27 -9.79 -8.93
C THR A 56 15.78 -11.17 -8.49
N ASP A 57 17.04 -11.47 -8.78
CA ASP A 57 17.70 -12.74 -8.44
C ASP A 57 18.51 -12.67 -7.14
N GLY A 58 18.53 -11.51 -6.47
CA GLY A 58 19.32 -11.29 -5.25
C GLY A 58 20.83 -11.17 -5.49
N SER A 59 21.28 -11.04 -6.74
CA SER A 59 22.67 -10.75 -7.08
C SER A 59 23.11 -9.35 -6.63
N ALA A 60 24.41 -9.07 -6.68
CA ALA A 60 24.94 -7.76 -6.31
C ALA A 60 24.38 -6.67 -7.24
N LEU A 61 23.96 -5.55 -6.64
CA LEU A 61 23.37 -4.42 -7.36
C LEU A 61 24.43 -3.78 -8.28
N PRO A 62 24.19 -3.69 -9.60
CA PRO A 62 25.06 -2.94 -10.50
C PRO A 62 24.90 -1.42 -10.27
N SER A 63 25.81 -0.63 -10.81
CA SER A 63 25.56 0.82 -10.94
C SER A 63 24.34 1.06 -11.82
N TYR A 64 23.48 1.98 -11.39
CA TYR A 64 22.24 2.34 -12.06
C TYR A 64 22.09 3.86 -12.16
N THR A 65 21.16 4.28 -13.00
CA THR A 65 20.77 5.66 -13.23
C THR A 65 19.30 5.81 -12.88
N VAL A 66 18.96 6.79 -12.05
CA VAL A 66 17.59 7.14 -11.64
C VAL A 66 17.19 8.38 -12.41
N SER A 67 16.15 8.30 -13.24
CA SER A 67 15.51 9.44 -13.88
C SER A 67 14.21 9.75 -13.17
N ILE A 68 14.05 10.99 -12.71
CA ILE A 68 12.91 11.44 -11.89
C ILE A 68 12.19 12.53 -12.67
N THR A 69 10.89 12.39 -12.84
CA THR A 69 9.99 13.47 -13.30
C THR A 69 9.10 13.86 -12.14
N ALA A 70 9.23 15.08 -11.66
CA ALA A 70 8.46 15.61 -10.54
C ALA A 70 7.04 16.05 -10.96
N PRO A 71 6.12 16.30 -10.01
CA PRO A 71 4.74 16.70 -10.31
C PRO A 71 4.59 17.99 -11.12
N ASP A 72 5.59 18.87 -11.08
CA ASP A 72 5.64 20.10 -11.88
C ASP A 72 6.15 19.87 -13.32
N GLY A 73 6.48 18.63 -13.67
CA GLY A 73 7.02 18.22 -14.96
C GLY A 73 8.54 18.41 -15.09
N SER A 74 9.23 18.88 -14.05
CA SER A 74 10.69 18.97 -14.06
C SER A 74 11.33 17.58 -14.02
N THR A 75 12.45 17.42 -14.72
CA THR A 75 13.17 16.14 -14.81
C THR A 75 14.57 16.25 -14.25
N SER A 76 15.03 15.25 -13.49
CA SER A 76 16.41 15.08 -13.05
C SER A 76 16.92 13.66 -13.31
N THR A 77 18.23 13.51 -13.38
CA THR A 77 18.89 12.21 -13.56
C THR A 77 20.08 12.11 -12.64
N GLU A 78 20.14 11.04 -11.86
CA GLU A 78 21.16 10.81 -10.83
C GLU A 78 21.74 9.40 -10.96
N SER A 79 23.00 9.22 -10.61
CA SER A 79 23.62 7.88 -10.56
C SER A 79 23.48 7.28 -9.16
N GLY A 80 23.17 6.00 -9.09
CA GLY A 80 23.08 5.23 -7.86
C GLY A 80 23.88 3.93 -7.92
N SER A 81 24.36 3.49 -6.76
CA SER A 81 25.02 2.20 -6.58
C SER A 81 24.63 1.53 -5.26
N GLU A 82 23.85 2.22 -4.43
CA GLU A 82 23.42 1.76 -3.12
C GLU A 82 22.02 1.16 -3.20
N PRO A 83 21.63 0.27 -2.26
CA PRO A 83 20.31 -0.35 -2.24
C PRO A 83 19.19 0.62 -1.86
N GLU A 84 19.50 1.84 -1.43
CA GLU A 84 18.53 2.87 -1.12
C GLU A 84 18.92 4.20 -1.77
N PHE A 85 17.95 4.87 -2.39
CA PHE A 85 18.09 6.20 -2.98
C PHE A 85 16.99 7.12 -2.42
N ILE A 86 17.37 8.31 -1.96
CA ILE A 86 16.45 9.26 -1.30
C ILE A 86 16.17 10.46 -2.21
N ILE A 87 14.90 10.83 -2.32
CA ILE A 87 14.47 12.09 -2.94
C ILE A 87 13.98 13.02 -1.83
N ASP A 88 14.66 14.15 -1.68
CA ASP A 88 14.37 15.24 -0.74
C ASP A 88 14.92 16.54 -1.36
N PRO A 89 14.15 17.65 -1.43
CA PRO A 89 12.78 17.83 -0.94
C PRO A 89 11.70 17.24 -1.85
N ILE A 90 10.52 17.00 -1.27
CA ILE A 90 9.35 16.47 -1.97
C ILE A 90 8.17 17.43 -1.94
N THR A 91 7.29 17.32 -2.94
CA THR A 91 6.04 18.08 -3.06
C THR A 91 4.87 17.14 -3.26
N SER A 92 3.63 17.60 -3.04
CA SER A 92 2.44 16.78 -3.31
C SER A 92 2.18 16.65 -4.81
N GLY A 93 1.88 15.44 -5.28
CA GLY A 93 1.53 15.14 -6.67
C GLY A 93 2.04 13.77 -7.11
N THR A 94 2.09 13.54 -8.43
CA THR A 94 2.59 12.28 -9.00
C THR A 94 4.01 12.47 -9.52
N TYR A 95 4.94 11.66 -9.02
CA TYR A 95 6.29 11.50 -9.56
C TYR A 95 6.31 10.31 -10.52
N SER A 96 7.03 10.42 -11.64
CA SER A 96 7.39 9.29 -12.49
C SER A 96 8.89 9.03 -12.38
N ILE A 97 9.27 7.84 -11.92
CA ILE A 97 10.65 7.49 -11.62
C ILE A 97 11.03 6.25 -12.42
N SER A 98 12.12 6.35 -13.18
CA SER A 98 12.69 5.26 -13.99
C SER A 98 14.10 4.93 -13.50
N ILE A 99 14.39 3.65 -13.29
CA ILE A 99 15.73 3.16 -12.99
C ILE A 99 16.24 2.35 -14.17
N SER A 100 17.43 2.66 -14.67
CA SER A 100 18.09 1.96 -15.78
C SER A 100 19.55 1.62 -15.45
N THR A 101 20.17 0.70 -16.20
CA THR A 101 21.61 0.39 -16.05
C THR A 101 22.36 0.67 -17.35
N ASP A 102 23.59 1.19 -17.25
CA ASP A 102 24.41 1.55 -18.42
C ASP A 102 24.96 0.33 -19.17
N ALA A 103 25.01 -0.83 -18.50
CA ALA A 103 25.67 -2.03 -19.02
C ALA A 103 24.81 -2.86 -19.98
N GLY A 104 23.52 -2.51 -20.16
CA GLY A 104 22.59 -3.27 -21.01
C GLY A 104 22.37 -4.72 -20.57
N THR A 105 22.89 -5.13 -19.41
CA THR A 105 22.79 -6.49 -18.83
C THR A 105 21.56 -6.65 -17.96
N HIS A 106 20.94 -5.55 -17.52
CA HIS A 106 19.72 -5.56 -16.73
C HIS A 106 18.64 -4.74 -17.42
N ILE A 107 17.40 -5.14 -17.20
CA ILE A 107 16.21 -4.39 -17.57
C ILE A 107 15.78 -3.58 -16.34
N GLY A 108 15.58 -2.29 -16.59
CA GLY A 108 15.14 -1.31 -15.60
C GLY A 108 13.64 -1.36 -15.32
N GLN A 109 13.17 -0.51 -14.41
CA GLN A 109 11.76 -0.35 -14.09
C GLN A 109 11.37 1.12 -14.06
N THR A 110 10.13 1.42 -14.45
CA THR A 110 9.51 2.73 -14.29
C THR A 110 8.28 2.60 -13.40
N LYS A 111 8.11 3.49 -12.42
CA LYS A 111 6.97 3.51 -11.51
C LYS A 111 6.49 4.94 -11.27
N GLU A 112 5.19 5.07 -11.06
CA GLU A 112 4.59 6.31 -10.57
C GLU A 112 4.41 6.25 -9.04
N ILE A 113 4.74 7.35 -8.36
CA ILE A 113 4.58 7.50 -6.91
C ILE A 113 3.72 8.72 -6.63
N ILE A 114 2.63 8.55 -5.90
CA ILE A 114 1.76 9.65 -5.49
C ILE A 114 2.12 10.09 -4.07
N THR A 115 2.43 11.37 -3.91
CA THR A 115 2.70 12.01 -2.63
C THR A 115 1.57 12.94 -2.23
N ASN A 116 1.25 12.96 -0.93
CA ASN A 116 0.32 13.92 -0.34
C ASN A 116 0.94 14.53 0.92
N VAL A 117 1.92 15.41 0.70
CA VAL A 117 2.68 16.06 1.75
C VAL A 117 1.75 16.95 2.59
N PRO A 118 1.70 16.78 3.93
CA PRO A 118 0.88 17.60 4.80
C PRO A 118 1.25 19.07 4.71
N ALA A 119 0.24 19.95 4.77
CA ALA A 119 0.47 21.40 4.84
C ALA A 119 1.13 21.84 6.17
N ASP A 120 1.14 20.97 7.19
CA ASP A 120 1.81 21.19 8.46
C ASP A 120 3.25 20.65 8.40
N ASN A 121 4.21 21.58 8.45
CA ASN A 121 5.64 21.27 8.39
C ASN A 121 6.17 20.55 9.65
N SER A 122 5.34 20.35 10.69
CA SER A 122 5.65 19.51 11.85
C SER A 122 5.47 18.01 11.63
N ALA A 123 4.84 17.62 10.53
CA ALA A 123 4.63 16.22 10.21
C ALA A 123 5.84 15.59 9.49
N ASP A 124 6.30 14.46 10.01
CA ASP A 124 7.15 13.53 9.25
C ASP A 124 6.30 12.88 8.14
N TYR A 125 6.83 12.81 6.92
CA TYR A 125 6.19 12.17 5.79
C TYR A 125 7.21 11.39 4.96
N ALA A 126 7.11 10.07 4.95
CA ALA A 126 7.89 9.22 4.07
C ALA A 126 6.95 8.37 3.22
N VAL A 127 7.24 8.28 1.93
CA VAL A 127 6.67 7.25 1.07
C VAL A 127 7.82 6.50 0.42
N GLY A 128 7.64 5.21 0.16
CA GLY A 128 8.67 4.43 -0.51
C GLY A 128 8.11 3.41 -1.46
N THR A 129 8.96 2.97 -2.37
CA THR A 129 8.68 1.86 -3.27
C THR A 129 9.97 1.10 -3.55
N ASP A 130 9.81 -0.17 -3.84
CA ASP A 130 10.90 -1.01 -4.31
C ASP A 130 11.01 -0.91 -5.84
N PHE A 131 12.23 -0.95 -6.35
CA PHE A 131 12.57 -1.09 -7.76
C PHE A 131 13.43 -2.34 -7.93
N TYR A 132 13.17 -3.06 -9.03
CA TYR A 132 13.88 -4.28 -9.34
C TYR A 132 14.59 -4.19 -10.68
N LEU A 133 15.90 -4.43 -10.66
CA LEU A 133 16.72 -4.64 -11.85
C LEU A 133 16.71 -6.12 -12.21
N THR A 134 16.22 -6.44 -13.41
CA THR A 134 16.12 -7.85 -13.84
C THR A 134 17.26 -8.19 -14.77
N VAL A 135 18.06 -9.19 -14.41
CA VAL A 135 19.15 -9.68 -15.28
C VAL A 135 18.57 -10.20 -16.59
N LYS A 136 19.14 -9.78 -17.72
CA LYS A 136 18.75 -10.29 -19.04
C LYS A 136 19.08 -11.77 -19.16
N ASN A 137 18.14 -12.53 -19.70
CA ASN A 137 18.37 -13.93 -20.02
C ASN A 137 19.40 -14.07 -21.13
N ALA A 138 20.24 -15.10 -21.02
CA ALA A 138 21.20 -15.42 -22.05
C ALA A 138 20.48 -15.74 -23.38
N PRO A 139 20.98 -15.26 -24.53
CA PRO A 139 20.37 -15.59 -25.81
C PRO A 139 20.46 -17.09 -26.14
N VAL A 140 19.40 -17.61 -26.75
CA VAL A 140 19.30 -18.96 -27.30
C VAL A 140 19.46 -18.88 -28.82
N SER A 141 20.31 -19.74 -29.39
CA SER A 141 20.49 -19.85 -30.84
C SER A 141 19.37 -20.72 -31.44
N ILE A 142 18.58 -20.16 -32.35
CA ILE A 142 17.47 -20.82 -33.03
C ILE A 142 17.82 -21.02 -34.50
N ASP A 143 17.69 -22.24 -35.01
CA ASP A 143 17.87 -22.53 -36.44
C ASP A 143 16.66 -21.99 -37.22
N ASN A 144 16.90 -21.14 -38.23
CA ASN A 144 15.84 -20.46 -38.97
C ASN A 144 14.99 -21.43 -39.80
N ALA A 145 15.59 -22.54 -40.27
CA ALA A 145 14.89 -23.54 -41.08
C ALA A 145 14.13 -24.55 -40.21
N ALA A 146 14.73 -25.01 -39.11
CA ALA A 146 14.13 -26.03 -38.25
C ALA A 146 13.20 -25.43 -37.16
N GLY A 147 13.35 -24.15 -36.84
CA GLY A 147 12.66 -23.53 -35.70
C GLY A 147 13.28 -23.97 -34.37
N GLY A 148 12.53 -23.80 -33.28
CA GLY A 148 13.01 -24.18 -31.95
C GLY A 148 12.06 -23.79 -30.82
N SER A 149 12.53 -23.98 -29.59
CA SER A 149 11.80 -23.62 -28.38
C SER A 149 12.70 -22.86 -27.43
N ILE A 150 12.16 -21.83 -26.78
CA ILE A 150 12.83 -21.06 -25.75
C ILE A 150 12.07 -21.28 -24.44
N ASN A 151 12.79 -21.69 -23.40
CA ASN A 151 12.24 -21.77 -22.04
C ASN A 151 12.64 -20.51 -21.30
N VAL A 152 11.66 -19.67 -21.04
CA VAL A 152 11.81 -18.44 -20.27
C VAL A 152 11.67 -18.79 -18.80
N PRO A 153 12.68 -18.53 -17.96
CA PRO A 153 12.62 -18.79 -16.52
C PRO A 153 11.38 -18.20 -15.85
N ALA A 154 10.92 -18.86 -14.80
CA ALA A 154 9.85 -18.32 -13.96
C ALA A 154 10.32 -17.03 -13.30
N MET A 155 9.45 -16.03 -13.24
CA MET A 155 9.69 -14.76 -12.55
C MET A 155 9.53 -14.83 -11.03
N GLY A 156 9.18 -16.01 -10.50
CA GLY A 156 8.75 -16.16 -9.12
C GLY A 156 7.31 -15.72 -8.92
N THR A 157 6.88 -15.74 -7.67
CA THR A 157 5.52 -15.39 -7.26
C THR A 157 5.34 -13.86 -7.18
N GLY A 158 4.75 -13.22 -8.20
CA GLY A 158 4.42 -11.80 -8.20
C GLY A 158 3.06 -11.50 -8.83
N ALA A 159 2.46 -10.36 -8.45
CA ALA A 159 1.22 -9.86 -9.04
C ALA A 159 1.38 -9.74 -10.56
N GLY A 160 0.51 -10.42 -11.31
CA GLY A 160 0.62 -10.50 -12.78
C GLY A 160 0.79 -11.88 -13.38
N GLY A 161 0.82 -12.93 -12.55
CA GLY A 161 0.50 -14.29 -13.00
C GLY A 161 1.55 -14.94 -13.89
N LEU A 162 2.83 -14.91 -13.53
CA LEU A 162 3.66 -16.07 -13.84
C LEU A 162 3.73 -16.95 -12.59
N GLY A 163 3.22 -18.16 -12.71
CA GLY A 163 3.36 -19.17 -11.67
C GLY A 163 4.84 -19.54 -11.43
N SER A 164 5.07 -20.50 -10.55
CA SER A 164 6.41 -21.08 -10.30
C SER A 164 7.00 -21.86 -11.50
N ALA A 165 6.36 -21.83 -12.65
CA ALA A 165 6.72 -22.57 -13.85
C ALA A 165 7.27 -21.64 -14.94
N PRO A 166 8.18 -22.13 -15.81
CA PRO A 166 8.70 -21.36 -16.93
C PRO A 166 7.62 -21.12 -18.01
N THR A 167 7.78 -20.05 -18.77
CA THR A 167 7.02 -19.79 -20.01
C THR A 167 7.74 -20.45 -21.18
N THR A 168 7.00 -21.06 -22.10
CA THR A 168 7.56 -21.70 -23.29
C THR A 168 7.18 -20.93 -24.54
N ILE A 169 8.18 -20.62 -25.38
CA ILE A 169 7.99 -19.95 -26.66
C ILE A 169 8.41 -20.90 -27.77
N THR A 170 7.49 -21.23 -28.66
CA THR A 170 7.70 -22.15 -29.78
C THR A 170 7.78 -21.37 -31.09
N ILE A 171 8.92 -21.47 -31.77
CA ILE A 171 9.19 -20.87 -33.07
C ILE A 171 9.06 -21.99 -34.12
N PRO A 172 8.05 -21.95 -35.01
CA PRO A 172 7.86 -23.02 -35.98
C PRO A 172 8.95 -23.00 -37.08
N PRO A 173 9.15 -24.13 -37.79
CA PRO A 173 10.08 -24.22 -38.91
C PRO A 173 9.81 -23.14 -39.97
N GLY A 174 10.86 -22.43 -40.41
CA GLY A 174 10.77 -21.38 -41.43
C GLY A 174 10.09 -20.08 -40.97
N ALA A 175 9.78 -19.93 -39.68
CA ALA A 175 9.20 -18.70 -39.15
C ALA A 175 10.15 -17.50 -39.31
N ILE A 176 11.47 -17.74 -39.19
CA ILE A 176 12.49 -16.72 -39.37
C ILE A 176 13.05 -16.84 -40.79
N SER A 177 13.13 -15.72 -41.50
CA SER A 177 13.65 -15.71 -42.88
C SER A 177 15.14 -16.05 -42.97
N GLY A 178 15.57 -16.55 -44.13
CA GLY A 178 16.96 -16.86 -44.42
C GLY A 178 17.42 -18.23 -43.94
N SER A 179 18.73 -18.50 -44.10
CA SER A 179 19.39 -19.72 -43.64
C SER A 179 20.34 -19.41 -42.49
N GLY A 180 20.61 -20.40 -41.63
CA GLY A 180 21.49 -20.26 -40.47
C GLY A 180 20.71 -20.16 -39.16
N SER A 181 21.31 -19.50 -38.16
CA SER A 181 20.73 -19.38 -36.83
C SER A 181 20.59 -17.93 -36.38
N THR A 182 19.50 -17.63 -35.70
CA THR A 182 19.22 -16.33 -35.08
C THR A 182 19.34 -16.44 -33.56
N SER A 183 20.07 -15.51 -32.96
CA SER A 183 20.23 -15.41 -31.50
C SER A 183 19.05 -14.64 -30.91
N ILE A 184 18.31 -15.27 -30.01
CA ILE A 184 17.06 -14.73 -29.44
C ILE A 184 17.12 -14.76 -27.93
N SER A 185 16.81 -13.66 -27.26
CA SER A 185 16.63 -13.61 -25.81
C SER A 185 15.20 -13.20 -25.48
N VAL A 186 14.66 -13.74 -24.39
CA VAL A 186 13.38 -13.26 -23.85
C VAL A 186 13.54 -13.16 -22.34
N THR A 187 13.39 -11.95 -21.81
CA THR A 187 13.56 -11.67 -20.39
C THR A 187 12.23 -11.19 -19.81
N PRO A 188 11.62 -11.94 -18.89
CA PRO A 188 10.43 -11.48 -18.20
C PRO A 188 10.84 -10.50 -17.09
N THR A 189 9.98 -9.55 -16.74
CA THR A 189 10.19 -8.56 -15.66
C THR A 189 8.91 -8.40 -14.84
N PRO A 190 9.00 -8.02 -13.55
CA PRO A 190 7.84 -7.99 -12.68
C PRO A 190 6.83 -6.94 -13.16
N SER A 191 5.58 -7.08 -12.74
CA SER A 191 4.61 -6.00 -12.88
C SER A 191 5.16 -4.70 -12.29
N ASP A 192 4.95 -3.60 -13.01
CA ASP A 192 5.20 -2.24 -12.53
C ASP A 192 4.10 -1.75 -11.56
N GLY A 193 3.08 -2.58 -11.31
CA GLY A 193 1.95 -2.25 -10.44
C GLY A 193 0.92 -1.32 -11.09
N THR A 194 1.05 -1.06 -12.40
CA THR A 194 0.16 -0.14 -13.13
C THR A 194 -1.05 -0.86 -13.71
N THR A 195 -1.98 -0.07 -14.25
CA THR A 195 -3.17 -0.54 -14.95
C THR A 195 -3.23 0.07 -16.34
N SER A 196 -3.68 -0.68 -17.34
CA SER A 196 -4.05 -0.16 -18.65
C SER A 196 -5.57 -0.05 -18.80
N THR A 197 -6.04 0.48 -19.93
CA THR A 197 -7.48 0.46 -20.27
C THR A 197 -8.06 -0.94 -20.33
N ASN A 198 -7.21 -1.96 -20.52
CA ASN A 198 -7.61 -3.36 -20.60
C ASN A 198 -7.61 -4.06 -19.24
N GLY A 199 -7.01 -3.48 -18.20
CA GLY A 199 -7.01 -4.01 -16.84
C GLY A 199 -5.67 -3.92 -16.12
N MET A 200 -5.41 -4.84 -15.21
CA MET A 200 -4.21 -4.84 -14.38
C MET A 200 -3.01 -5.39 -15.16
N ARG A 201 -1.93 -4.61 -15.22
CA ARG A 201 -0.69 -5.02 -15.89
C ARG A 201 0.07 -6.00 -15.01
N GLY A 202 0.46 -7.11 -15.62
CA GLY A 202 1.21 -8.19 -15.01
C GLY A 202 2.65 -8.22 -15.46
N VAL A 203 3.19 -9.42 -15.65
CA VAL A 203 4.58 -9.60 -16.12
C VAL A 203 4.75 -9.03 -17.53
N GLN A 204 5.87 -8.33 -17.75
CA GLN A 204 6.29 -7.86 -19.07
C GLN A 204 7.40 -8.76 -19.60
N PHE A 205 7.31 -9.15 -20.87
CA PHE A 205 8.29 -9.94 -21.59
C PHE A 205 9.03 -9.07 -22.60
N HIS A 206 10.33 -8.96 -22.42
CA HIS A 206 11.23 -8.21 -23.29
C HIS A 206 11.88 -9.18 -24.26
N PHE A 207 11.49 -9.13 -25.52
CA PHE A 207 12.02 -9.99 -26.57
C PHE A 207 13.13 -9.27 -27.34
N GLU A 208 14.28 -9.94 -27.54
CA GLU A 208 15.39 -9.44 -28.35
C GLU A 208 15.78 -10.44 -29.47
N PRO A 209 16.16 -9.96 -30.66
CA PRO A 209 16.25 -8.55 -31.04
C PRO A 209 14.86 -7.95 -31.30
N ASP A 210 14.64 -6.73 -30.78
CA ASP A 210 13.41 -5.98 -31.00
C ASP A 210 13.18 -5.70 -32.50
N GLY A 211 11.92 -5.77 -32.92
CA GLY A 211 11.49 -5.62 -34.30
C GLY A 211 11.72 -6.86 -35.19
N LEU A 212 12.25 -7.97 -34.68
CA LEU A 212 12.34 -9.21 -35.47
C LEU A 212 10.94 -9.68 -35.86
N THR A 213 10.65 -9.75 -37.15
CA THR A 213 9.35 -10.19 -37.69
C THR A 213 9.40 -11.66 -38.13
N PHE A 214 8.26 -12.35 -38.01
CA PHE A 214 8.12 -13.76 -38.38
C PHE A 214 7.19 -13.93 -39.58
N ASN A 215 7.58 -14.79 -40.53
CA ASN A 215 6.73 -15.22 -41.65
C ASN A 215 5.52 -16.04 -41.18
N THR A 216 5.71 -16.75 -40.08
CA THR A 216 4.69 -17.55 -39.40
C THR A 216 4.69 -17.14 -37.93
N PRO A 217 3.56 -16.74 -37.34
CA PRO A 217 3.50 -16.36 -35.94
C PRO A 217 4.06 -17.45 -35.02
N ILE A 218 4.77 -17.01 -33.97
CA ILE A 218 5.29 -17.90 -32.93
C ILE A 218 4.22 -18.11 -31.87
N THR A 219 4.28 -19.22 -31.13
CA THR A 219 3.33 -19.50 -30.05
C THR A 219 4.00 -19.31 -28.69
N ILE A 220 3.31 -18.64 -27.78
CA ILE A 220 3.74 -18.42 -26.39
C ILE A 220 2.76 -19.15 -25.48
N GLU A 221 3.26 -20.04 -24.63
CA GLU A 221 2.50 -20.73 -23.59
C GLU A 221 2.97 -20.26 -22.21
N MET A 222 2.08 -19.58 -21.49
CA MET A 222 2.37 -18.91 -20.21
C MET A 222 1.65 -19.65 -19.07
N PRO A 223 2.32 -19.95 -17.95
CA PRO A 223 1.68 -20.44 -16.74
C PRO A 223 1.06 -19.28 -15.96
N LEU A 224 -0.22 -19.01 -16.20
CA LEU A 224 -0.93 -17.86 -15.66
C LEU A 224 -1.38 -18.01 -14.20
N GLY A 225 -1.63 -19.25 -13.77
CA GLY A 225 -2.04 -19.55 -12.40
C GLY A 225 -3.35 -18.88 -11.95
N LEU A 226 -4.24 -18.53 -12.90
CA LEU A 226 -5.52 -17.90 -12.56
C LEU A 226 -6.45 -18.92 -11.89
N PRO A 227 -7.20 -18.51 -10.84
CA PRO A 227 -8.16 -19.40 -10.22
C PRO A 227 -9.29 -19.73 -11.20
N GLN A 228 -9.70 -21.00 -11.26
CA GLN A 228 -10.77 -21.46 -12.15
C GLN A 228 -12.08 -20.66 -11.97
N SER A 229 -12.36 -20.18 -10.75
CA SER A 229 -13.52 -19.34 -10.46
C SER A 229 -13.48 -17.99 -11.19
N ALA A 230 -12.30 -17.36 -11.33
CA ALA A 230 -12.16 -16.12 -12.08
C ALA A 230 -12.44 -16.36 -13.58
N VAL A 231 -11.85 -17.41 -14.15
CA VAL A 231 -12.09 -17.79 -15.56
C VAL A 231 -13.55 -18.14 -15.82
N SER A 232 -14.17 -18.91 -14.92
CA SER A 232 -15.59 -19.30 -15.04
C SER A 232 -16.54 -18.10 -14.93
N ASN A 233 -16.11 -17.03 -14.26
CA ASN A 233 -16.83 -15.78 -14.13
C ASN A 233 -16.46 -14.76 -15.23
N GLY A 234 -15.75 -15.20 -16.28
CA GLY A 234 -15.51 -14.40 -17.47
C GLY A 234 -14.24 -13.57 -17.47
N ALA A 235 -13.31 -13.79 -16.54
CA ALA A 235 -12.00 -13.16 -16.60
C ALA A 235 -11.24 -13.59 -17.88
N GLN A 236 -10.62 -12.60 -18.53
CA GLN A 236 -9.86 -12.69 -19.76
C GLN A 236 -8.44 -12.20 -19.53
N VAL A 237 -7.55 -12.62 -20.42
CA VAL A 237 -6.18 -12.12 -20.47
C VAL A 237 -5.89 -11.69 -21.89
N VAL A 238 -5.25 -10.53 -22.01
CA VAL A 238 -4.67 -10.07 -23.27
C VAL A 238 -3.17 -9.93 -23.12
N PHE A 239 -2.47 -10.07 -24.22
CA PHE A 239 -1.05 -9.79 -24.34
C PHE A 239 -0.93 -8.46 -25.05
N GLU A 240 -0.51 -7.43 -24.33
CA GLU A 240 -0.55 -6.03 -24.75
C GLU A 240 0.86 -5.55 -25.12
N TYR A 241 1.02 -5.06 -26.35
CA TYR A 241 2.22 -4.38 -26.81
C TYR A 241 2.24 -2.93 -26.29
N GLU A 242 3.43 -2.32 -26.16
CA GLU A 242 3.62 -0.96 -25.65
C GLU A 242 2.83 0.11 -26.43
N ASP A 243 2.52 -0.12 -27.71
CA ASP A 243 1.72 0.79 -28.54
C ASP A 243 0.19 0.64 -28.36
N GLY A 244 -0.24 -0.32 -27.54
CA GLY A 244 -1.64 -0.66 -27.29
C GLY A 244 -2.22 -1.76 -28.19
N GLU A 245 -1.45 -2.35 -29.10
CA GLU A 245 -1.85 -3.58 -29.79
C GLU A 245 -2.11 -4.69 -28.76
N THR A 246 -3.17 -5.46 -28.96
CA THR A 246 -3.53 -6.57 -28.06
C THR A 246 -3.68 -7.88 -28.84
N GLN A 247 -3.15 -8.94 -28.27
CA GLN A 247 -3.35 -10.31 -28.73
C GLN A 247 -4.16 -11.08 -27.68
N PRO A 248 -5.25 -11.76 -28.07
CA PRO A 248 -6.05 -12.52 -27.12
C PRO A 248 -5.26 -13.70 -26.58
N VAL A 249 -5.29 -13.92 -25.27
CA VAL A 249 -4.70 -15.11 -24.66
C VAL A 249 -5.80 -16.16 -24.49
N ASN A 250 -5.65 -17.28 -25.19
CA ASN A 250 -6.54 -18.43 -25.03
C ASN A 250 -6.22 -19.13 -23.70
N LEU A 251 -7.09 -18.93 -22.71
CA LEU A 251 -6.98 -19.56 -21.40
C LEU A 251 -7.39 -21.04 -21.46
N SER A 252 -6.67 -21.90 -20.76
CA SER A 252 -7.15 -23.24 -20.46
C SER A 252 -8.35 -23.19 -19.50
N ALA A 253 -9.18 -24.23 -19.53
CA ALA A 253 -10.42 -24.29 -18.75
C ALA A 253 -10.22 -24.16 -17.23
N ASN A 254 -9.02 -24.45 -16.71
CA ASN A 254 -8.66 -24.31 -15.30
C ASN A 254 -7.88 -23.01 -15.00
N GLY A 255 -7.67 -22.14 -15.99
CA GLY A 255 -6.95 -20.87 -15.87
C GLY A 255 -5.46 -20.98 -15.61
N GLN A 256 -4.90 -22.20 -15.60
CA GLN A 256 -3.51 -22.41 -15.20
C GLN A 256 -2.53 -22.06 -16.31
N THR A 257 -2.96 -22.16 -17.56
CA THR A 257 -2.15 -21.86 -18.74
C THR A 257 -2.89 -20.93 -19.69
N GLY A 258 -2.15 -20.08 -20.38
CA GLY A 258 -2.65 -19.25 -21.46
C GLY A 258 -1.76 -19.37 -22.68
N THR A 259 -2.35 -19.43 -23.86
CA THR A 259 -1.61 -19.49 -25.13
C THR A 259 -1.95 -18.30 -26.01
N THR A 260 -0.94 -17.63 -26.55
CA THR A 260 -1.10 -16.54 -27.53
C THR A 260 -0.10 -16.68 -28.67
N GLN A 261 -0.25 -15.87 -29.70
CA GLN A 261 0.66 -15.81 -30.84
C GLN A 261 1.08 -14.37 -31.10
N ILE A 262 2.34 -14.19 -31.48
CA ILE A 262 2.87 -12.89 -31.91
C ILE A 262 3.63 -13.05 -33.23
N SER A 263 3.59 -12.01 -34.05
CA SER A 263 4.25 -11.97 -35.36
C SER A 263 5.54 -11.14 -35.39
N HIS A 264 5.88 -10.49 -34.27
CA HIS A 264 7.16 -9.82 -34.10
C HIS A 264 7.62 -9.83 -32.64
N PHE A 265 8.92 -9.68 -32.44
CA PHE A 265 9.50 -9.41 -31.15
C PHE A 265 9.44 -7.93 -30.82
N SER A 266 8.94 -7.65 -29.62
CA SER A 266 8.95 -6.36 -28.94
C SER A 266 8.67 -6.60 -27.45
N THR A 267 8.44 -5.57 -26.64
CA THR A 267 8.02 -5.74 -25.24
C THR A 267 6.52 -6.00 -25.15
N TRP A 268 6.12 -7.12 -24.57
CA TRP A 268 4.71 -7.48 -24.42
C TRP A 268 4.34 -7.71 -22.96
N THR A 269 3.19 -7.21 -22.53
CA THR A 269 2.72 -7.26 -21.15
C THR A 269 1.52 -8.18 -21.04
N ILE A 270 1.52 -9.09 -20.06
CA ILE A 270 0.29 -9.80 -19.68
C ILE A 270 -0.64 -8.78 -19.02
N VAL A 271 -1.85 -8.60 -19.55
CA VAL A 271 -2.88 -7.78 -18.92
C VAL A 271 -4.06 -8.65 -18.57
N LEU A 272 -4.37 -8.69 -17.28
CA LEU A 272 -5.53 -9.38 -16.75
C LEU A 272 -6.70 -8.40 -16.77
N ASP A 273 -7.85 -8.79 -17.30
CA ASP A 273 -9.03 -7.94 -17.49
C ASP A 273 -9.77 -7.58 -16.19
N ILE A 274 -9.03 -7.40 -15.10
CA ILE A 274 -9.54 -7.20 -13.76
C ILE A 274 -9.29 -5.77 -13.33
N VAL A 275 -10.34 -5.16 -12.81
CA VAL A 275 -10.33 -3.86 -12.17
C VAL A 275 -10.42 -4.06 -10.67
N LEU A 276 -9.43 -3.57 -9.94
CA LEU A 276 -9.44 -3.52 -8.49
C LEU A 276 -9.89 -2.14 -8.03
N SER A 277 -11.09 -2.05 -7.47
CA SER A 277 -11.57 -0.85 -6.78
C SER A 277 -11.31 -0.97 -5.29
N VAL A 278 -10.52 -0.06 -4.72
CA VAL A 278 -10.26 -0.01 -3.27
C VAL A 278 -10.87 1.27 -2.70
N THR A 279 -11.55 1.17 -1.57
CA THR A 279 -12.06 2.31 -0.83
C THR A 279 -11.61 2.22 0.63
N ASN A 280 -10.96 3.28 1.10
CA ASN A 280 -10.57 3.40 2.50
C ASN A 280 -11.82 3.49 3.38
N SER A 281 -11.80 2.75 4.48
CA SER A 281 -12.86 2.69 5.47
C SER A 281 -12.24 2.67 6.87
N THR A 282 -13.05 2.88 7.89
CA THR A 282 -12.59 2.75 9.27
C THR A 282 -13.58 1.98 10.10
N ARG A 283 -13.08 1.26 11.11
CA ARG A 283 -13.89 0.73 12.19
C ARG A 283 -13.44 1.33 13.49
N SER A 284 -14.37 1.92 14.24
CA SER A 284 -14.08 2.46 15.56
C SER A 284 -14.75 1.64 16.65
N GLN A 285 -14.10 1.58 17.80
CA GLN A 285 -14.66 1.13 19.07
C GLN A 285 -14.28 2.14 20.15
N SER A 286 -15.19 2.41 21.09
CA SER A 286 -14.95 3.35 22.18
C SER A 286 -15.01 2.63 23.52
N PHE A 287 -14.11 3.01 24.40
CA PHE A 287 -14.02 2.55 25.78
C PHE A 287 -14.03 3.77 26.68
N THR A 288 -14.81 3.74 27.75
CA THR A 288 -14.96 4.86 28.68
C THR A 288 -14.71 4.36 30.09
N SER A 289 -13.78 5.01 30.79
CA SER A 289 -13.49 4.71 32.18
C SER A 289 -14.56 5.29 33.09
N THR A 290 -14.56 4.85 34.34
CA THR A 290 -15.21 5.56 35.44
C THR A 290 -14.38 6.76 35.87
N CYS A 291 -15.01 7.72 36.56
CA CYS A 291 -14.36 8.95 36.96
C CYS A 291 -13.15 8.69 37.86
N GLY A 292 -11.99 9.27 37.51
CA GLY A 292 -10.77 9.10 38.29
C GLY A 292 -10.12 7.73 38.15
N ASP A 293 -10.67 6.84 37.31
CA ASP A 293 -10.10 5.55 36.96
C ASP A 293 -9.38 5.61 35.60
N GLY A 294 -8.44 4.70 35.43
CA GLY A 294 -7.73 4.49 34.16
C GLY A 294 -8.56 3.71 33.14
N LEU A 295 -8.03 3.61 31.93
CA LEU A 295 -8.48 2.65 30.91
C LEU A 295 -7.46 1.50 30.85
N ASP A 296 -7.96 0.26 30.81
CA ASP A 296 -7.18 -0.93 30.50
C ASP A 296 -8.08 -1.93 29.76
N GLU A 297 -8.23 -1.68 28.45
CA GLU A 297 -9.13 -2.44 27.58
C GLU A 297 -8.37 -3.00 26.39
N THR A 298 -8.88 -4.08 25.81
CA THR A 298 -8.32 -4.68 24.59
C THR A 298 -9.32 -4.61 23.45
N PHE A 299 -8.82 -4.50 22.23
CA PHE A 299 -9.64 -4.58 21.03
C PHE A 299 -8.99 -5.49 19.98
N THR A 300 -9.83 -6.10 19.16
CA THR A 300 -9.40 -6.92 18.03
C THR A 300 -10.30 -6.67 16.83
N PHE A 301 -9.68 -6.43 15.67
CA PHE A 301 -10.36 -6.37 14.38
C PHE A 301 -9.69 -7.35 13.42
N SER A 302 -10.47 -8.21 12.77
CA SER A 302 -9.96 -9.13 11.77
C SER A 302 -10.76 -9.06 10.48
N GLY A 303 -10.07 -9.32 9.37
CA GLY A 303 -10.67 -9.43 8.04
C GLY A 303 -9.84 -10.36 7.17
N THR A 304 -10.50 -11.05 6.26
CA THR A 304 -9.89 -12.07 5.40
C THR A 304 -10.05 -11.67 3.94
N TYR A 305 -8.93 -11.58 3.22
CA TYR A 305 -8.92 -11.47 1.77
C TYR A 305 -9.66 -12.67 1.17
N GLY A 306 -10.43 -12.44 0.12
CA GLY A 306 -11.11 -13.51 -0.58
C GLY A 306 -10.15 -14.32 -1.47
N PRO A 307 -10.56 -15.54 -1.82
CA PRO A 307 -9.70 -16.50 -2.51
C PRO A 307 -9.22 -16.04 -3.88
N ILE A 308 -10.01 -15.25 -4.62
CA ILE A 308 -9.62 -14.75 -5.95
C ILE A 308 -8.54 -13.68 -5.79
N PHE A 309 -8.76 -12.71 -4.90
CA PHE A 309 -7.76 -11.68 -4.60
C PHE A 309 -6.46 -12.32 -4.09
N SER A 310 -6.55 -13.21 -3.09
CA SER A 310 -5.37 -13.89 -2.55
C SER A 310 -4.64 -14.75 -3.59
N SER A 311 -5.34 -15.34 -4.56
CA SER A 311 -4.70 -16.11 -5.64
C SER A 311 -3.98 -15.21 -6.65
N ILE A 312 -4.64 -14.15 -7.12
CA ILE A 312 -4.09 -13.24 -8.14
C ILE A 312 -2.88 -12.48 -7.60
N PHE A 313 -2.97 -12.01 -6.35
CA PHE A 313 -1.89 -11.32 -5.66
C PHE A 313 -0.97 -12.28 -4.89
N GLN A 314 -1.20 -13.59 -4.99
CA GLN A 314 -0.41 -14.66 -4.38
C GLN A 314 -0.12 -14.44 -2.89
N ILE A 315 -1.11 -13.96 -2.16
CA ILE A 315 -1.03 -13.71 -0.71
C ILE A 315 -0.91 -15.08 -0.01
N PRO A 316 0.21 -15.35 0.69
CA PRO A 316 0.39 -16.60 1.41
C PRO A 316 -0.74 -16.83 2.41
N THR A 317 -1.19 -18.07 2.59
CA THR A 317 -2.35 -18.43 3.43
C THR A 317 -2.27 -17.85 4.84
N GLN A 318 -1.07 -17.78 5.43
CA GLN A 318 -0.85 -17.21 6.75
C GLN A 318 -1.08 -15.68 6.83
N TYR A 319 -1.08 -14.98 5.70
CA TYR A 319 -1.30 -13.53 5.60
C TYR A 319 -2.67 -13.18 4.99
N GLN A 320 -3.48 -14.18 4.61
CA GLN A 320 -4.81 -13.93 4.03
C GLN A 320 -5.79 -13.36 5.06
N THR A 321 -5.58 -13.64 6.35
CA THR A 321 -6.33 -13.01 7.44
C THR A 321 -5.44 -12.00 8.13
N VAL A 322 -5.81 -10.72 8.03
CA VAL A 322 -5.14 -9.65 8.75
C VAL A 322 -5.90 -9.43 10.05
N THR A 323 -5.18 -9.46 11.16
CA THR A 323 -5.73 -9.19 12.49
C THR A 323 -4.98 -8.02 13.12
N ILE A 324 -5.72 -7.00 13.52
CA ILE A 324 -5.26 -5.93 14.39
C ILE A 324 -5.67 -6.31 15.81
N SER A 325 -4.70 -6.28 16.72
CA SER A 325 -4.96 -6.37 18.16
C SER A 325 -4.19 -5.26 18.86
N GLY A 326 -4.84 -4.57 19.78
CA GLY A 326 -4.22 -3.50 20.54
C GLY A 326 -4.87 -3.31 21.90
N THR A 327 -4.27 -2.44 22.69
CA THR A 327 -4.74 -2.06 24.02
C THR A 327 -5.10 -0.58 24.06
N VAL A 328 -6.07 -0.24 24.89
CA VAL A 328 -6.44 1.13 25.25
C VAL A 328 -6.04 1.29 26.70
N VAL A 329 -4.84 1.81 26.91
CA VAL A 329 -4.28 2.02 28.24
C VAL A 329 -4.13 3.50 28.48
N LYS A 330 -4.78 4.00 29.54
CA LYS A 330 -4.58 5.36 30.00
C LYS A 330 -4.60 5.39 31.50
N GLU A 331 -3.52 5.92 32.08
CA GLU A 331 -3.42 6.09 33.53
C GLU A 331 -4.58 6.95 34.06
N PRO A 332 -5.05 6.66 35.28
CA PRO A 332 -6.12 7.43 35.90
C PRO A 332 -5.77 8.93 35.97
N ILE A 333 -6.72 9.79 35.62
CA ILE A 333 -6.62 11.23 35.84
C ILE A 333 -7.68 11.61 36.86
N ALA A 334 -7.23 12.01 38.05
CA ALA A 334 -8.13 12.48 39.10
C ALA A 334 -9.07 13.56 38.56
N PHE A 335 -10.36 13.43 38.86
CA PHE A 335 -11.42 14.34 38.41
C PHE A 335 -11.71 14.32 36.90
N PHE A 336 -11.22 13.34 36.14
CA PHE A 336 -11.59 13.20 34.72
C PHE A 336 -12.10 11.79 34.42
N THR A 337 -13.09 11.72 33.54
CA THR A 337 -13.49 10.51 32.84
C THR A 337 -12.66 10.42 31.57
N LEU A 338 -12.08 9.24 31.31
CA LEU A 338 -11.25 9.01 30.14
C LEU A 338 -12.07 8.23 29.11
N THR A 339 -12.12 8.71 27.88
CA THR A 339 -12.66 7.94 26.76
C THR A 339 -11.54 7.70 25.76
N GLY A 340 -11.25 6.43 25.51
CA GLY A 340 -10.37 5.99 24.44
C GLY A 340 -11.19 5.53 23.26
N ARG A 341 -11.07 6.21 22.11
CA ARG A 341 -11.67 5.79 20.85
C ARG A 341 -10.60 5.19 19.97
N THR A 342 -10.68 3.88 19.76
CA THR A 342 -9.86 3.16 18.79
C THR A 342 -10.47 3.33 17.41
N THR A 343 -9.64 3.46 16.38
CA THR A 343 -10.04 3.51 14.98
C THR A 343 -9.06 2.68 14.18
N ALA A 344 -9.49 1.51 13.74
CA ALA A 344 -8.77 0.67 12.79
C ALA A 344 -8.96 1.20 11.37
N PHE A 345 -7.87 1.31 10.62
CA PHE A 345 -7.89 1.63 9.20
C PHE A 345 -8.11 0.34 8.42
N THR A 346 -9.20 0.32 7.65
CA THR A 346 -9.62 -0.84 6.89
C THR A 346 -9.82 -0.46 5.43
N VAL A 347 -9.84 -1.46 4.57
CA VAL A 347 -10.18 -1.28 3.16
C VAL A 347 -11.40 -2.12 2.82
N ASN A 348 -12.21 -1.56 1.94
CA ASN A 348 -13.18 -2.31 1.16
C ASN A 348 -12.58 -2.48 -0.23
N TYR A 349 -12.75 -3.65 -0.83
CA TYR A 349 -12.37 -3.82 -2.22
C TYR A 349 -13.43 -4.58 -3.00
N THR A 350 -13.49 -4.25 -4.28
CA THR A 350 -14.23 -5.00 -5.29
C THR A 350 -13.28 -5.33 -6.42
N LEU A 351 -13.18 -6.61 -6.75
CA LEU A 351 -12.58 -7.12 -7.98
C LEU A 351 -13.69 -7.34 -8.99
N GLU A 352 -13.58 -6.70 -10.14
CA GLU A 352 -14.54 -6.81 -11.24
C GLU A 352 -13.79 -7.10 -12.53
N THR A 353 -14.44 -7.74 -13.51
CA THR A 353 -13.94 -7.74 -14.88
C THR A 353 -14.05 -6.31 -15.45
N SER A 354 -13.31 -6.02 -16.52
CA SER A 354 -13.43 -4.76 -17.28
C SER A 354 -14.85 -4.52 -17.82
N SER A 355 -15.64 -5.59 -17.99
CA SER A 355 -17.06 -5.55 -18.36
C SER A 355 -18.02 -5.30 -17.19
N GLY A 356 -17.51 -5.16 -15.96
CA GLY A 356 -18.27 -4.87 -14.74
C GLY A 356 -18.85 -6.09 -14.02
N SER A 357 -18.42 -7.31 -14.37
CA SER A 357 -18.84 -8.51 -13.64
C SER A 357 -18.04 -8.63 -12.35
N VAL A 358 -18.73 -8.59 -11.20
CA VAL A 358 -18.06 -8.74 -9.89
C VAL A 358 -17.51 -10.15 -9.75
N LEU A 359 -16.18 -10.24 -9.64
CA LEU A 359 -15.46 -11.48 -9.36
C LEU A 359 -15.44 -11.76 -7.86
N GLU A 360 -15.15 -10.73 -7.06
CA GLU A 360 -15.05 -10.84 -5.61
C GLU A 360 -15.24 -9.49 -4.95
N GLN A 361 -15.92 -9.48 -3.80
CA GLN A 361 -16.05 -8.29 -2.97
C GLN A 361 -15.79 -8.63 -1.50
N ARG A 362 -15.06 -7.75 -0.82
CA ARG A 362 -14.83 -7.79 0.62
C ARG A 362 -14.93 -6.40 1.23
N SER A 363 -15.22 -6.37 2.53
CA SER A 363 -15.34 -5.12 3.27
C SER A 363 -14.68 -5.25 4.63
N ASN A 364 -14.19 -4.12 5.14
CA ASN A 364 -13.54 -3.98 6.44
C ASN A 364 -12.32 -4.90 6.63
N ILE A 365 -11.52 -5.09 5.58
CA ILE A 365 -10.25 -5.81 5.70
C ILE A 365 -9.23 -4.87 6.35
N PRO A 366 -8.61 -5.23 7.49
CA PRO A 366 -7.55 -4.41 8.07
C PRO A 366 -6.42 -4.18 7.07
N PHE A 367 -5.95 -2.93 6.96
CA PHE A 367 -4.89 -2.58 6.00
C PHE A 367 -3.55 -3.23 6.37
N CYS A 368 -3.23 -3.26 7.66
CA CYS A 368 -2.08 -3.96 8.22
C CYS A 368 -2.36 -4.36 9.68
N SER A 369 -1.51 -5.20 10.28
CA SER A 369 -1.66 -5.67 11.66
C SER A 369 -1.56 -4.57 12.73
N GLU A 370 -0.95 -3.44 12.38
CA GLU A 370 -0.71 -2.30 13.29
C GLU A 370 -1.39 -1.00 12.80
N CYS A 371 -2.35 -1.13 11.89
CA CYS A 371 -3.02 0.01 11.25
C CYS A 371 -4.23 0.48 12.06
N TYR A 372 -3.97 1.12 13.20
CA TYR A 372 -5.01 1.73 14.03
C TYR A 372 -4.51 3.02 14.71
N SER A 373 -5.45 3.81 15.20
CA SER A 373 -5.20 4.93 16.11
C SER A 373 -6.04 4.79 17.36
N VAL A 374 -5.54 5.29 18.49
CA VAL A 374 -6.33 5.45 19.72
C VAL A 374 -6.31 6.92 20.09
N THR A 375 -7.48 7.54 20.06
CA THR A 375 -7.65 8.94 20.46
C THR A 375 -8.22 8.96 21.86
N TYR A 376 -7.62 9.76 22.74
CA TYR A 376 -8.09 9.90 24.12
C TYR A 376 -8.73 11.28 24.29
N THR A 377 -9.91 11.29 24.88
CA THR A 377 -10.53 12.51 25.36
C THR A 377 -10.75 12.38 26.85
N SER A 378 -10.34 13.40 27.60
CA SER A 378 -10.67 13.53 29.00
C SER A 378 -11.82 14.51 29.14
N THR A 379 -12.91 14.09 29.77
CA THR A 379 -13.98 14.99 30.18
C THR A 379 -13.83 15.20 31.68
N GLU A 380 -13.74 16.45 32.13
CA GLU A 380 -13.74 16.74 33.55
C GLU A 380 -15.00 16.11 34.14
N CYS A 381 -14.81 15.24 35.13
CA CYS A 381 -15.90 14.84 35.98
C CYS A 381 -16.36 16.13 36.63
N HIS A 382 -17.52 16.64 36.23
CA HIS A 382 -18.16 17.67 37.02
C HIS A 382 -18.17 17.16 38.46
N ASP A 383 -17.58 17.96 39.34
CA ASP A 383 -17.63 17.73 40.76
C ASP A 383 -19.13 17.66 41.10
N SER A 384 -19.69 16.45 41.20
CA SER A 384 -21.06 16.27 41.70
C SER A 384 -21.13 16.58 43.20
N GLY A 385 -20.03 17.05 43.79
CA GLY A 385 -20.01 17.82 45.03
C GLY A 385 -20.39 19.27 44.77
N GLY A 386 -21.70 19.56 44.85
CA GLY A 386 -22.21 20.92 45.02
C GLY A 386 -21.88 21.54 46.37
#